data_AF-A0A962PVQ6-F1
#
_entry.id   AF-A0A962PVQ6-F1
#
_cell.length_a   1.000
_cell.length_b   1.000
_cell.length_c   1.000
_cell.angle_alpha   90.00
_cell.angle_beta   90.00
_cell.angle_gamma   90.00
#
_symmetry.space_group_name_H-M   'P 1'
#
loop_
_entity.id
_entity.type
_entity.pdbx_description
1 polymer ?
#
loop_
_entity_poly.entity_id
_entity_poly.type
_entity_poly.pdbx_seq_one_letter_code
_entity_poly.pdbx_strand_id
1 'polypeptide(L)'
;MSSQPRMKQFLLALAAAGVVSALSACGGSSSNVSPGNIVVPPDGPTPTPTPPPDPTPPPGGDITASVIPAALGNAIYDSGEKAPNGKPIYVIDVTALPGGNLDPAGLLLGNDYIFRIEGGALRIARN
;
A
#
# COMPACT_ATOMS: atom_id res chain seq x y z
N MET A 1 38.82 -17.88 -18.26
CA MET A 1 38.22 -16.75 -19.05
C MET A 1 36.74 -17.07 -19.12
N SER A 2 35.77 -16.31 -18.60
CA SER A 2 35.53 -14.86 -18.63
C SER A 2 34.51 -14.53 -17.53
N SER A 3 34.87 -13.82 -16.45
CA SER A 3 34.60 -12.38 -16.23
C SER A 3 33.17 -11.92 -16.57
N GLN A 4 32.25 -12.02 -15.61
CA GLN A 4 30.90 -11.42 -15.68
C GLN A 4 30.43 -10.57 -14.48
N PRO A 5 31.28 -9.95 -13.62
CA PRO A 5 30.78 -9.01 -12.61
C PRO A 5 30.82 -7.53 -13.04
N ARG A 6 31.50 -7.16 -14.14
CA ARG A 6 31.77 -5.74 -14.48
C ARG A 6 30.62 -4.96 -15.14
N MET A 7 29.61 -5.65 -15.68
CA MET A 7 28.54 -4.99 -16.44
C MET A 7 27.46 -4.38 -15.54
N LYS A 8 27.28 -4.89 -14.30
CA LYS A 8 26.34 -4.32 -13.32
C LYS A 8 26.91 -3.13 -12.53
N GLN A 9 28.24 -3.08 -12.35
CA GLN A 9 28.89 -1.95 -11.67
C GLN A 9 28.91 -0.68 -12.54
N PHE A 10 28.94 -0.83 -13.87
CA PHE A 10 28.88 0.31 -14.79
C PHE A 10 27.49 0.99 -14.81
N LEU A 11 26.42 0.21 -14.59
CA LEU A 11 25.05 0.71 -14.50
C LEU A 11 24.77 1.42 -13.17
N LEU A 12 25.40 1.01 -12.06
CA LEU A 12 25.24 1.68 -10.77
C LEU A 12 26.00 3.02 -10.69
N ALA A 13 27.10 3.17 -11.42
CA ALA A 13 27.89 4.40 -11.44
C ALA A 13 27.22 5.56 -12.23
N LEU A 14 26.34 5.24 -13.19
CA LEU A 14 25.68 6.24 -14.03
C LEU A 14 24.47 6.92 -13.33
N ALA A 15 23.92 6.31 -12.28
CA ALA A 15 22.83 6.91 -11.49
C ALA A 15 23.32 7.94 -10.46
N ALA A 16 24.63 8.07 -10.24
CA ALA A 16 25.23 8.98 -9.26
C ALA A 16 25.48 10.41 -9.79
N ALA A 17 25.14 10.73 -11.04
CA ALA A 17 25.55 12.00 -11.68
C ALA A 17 24.39 12.91 -12.13
N GLY A 18 23.13 12.58 -11.83
CA GLY A 18 21.98 13.19 -12.52
C GLY A 18 21.24 14.36 -11.85
N VAL A 19 21.48 14.70 -10.58
CA VAL A 19 20.65 15.69 -9.86
C VAL A 19 21.49 16.63 -9.00
N VAL A 20 22.35 17.43 -9.63
CA VAL A 20 23.00 18.59 -8.98
C VAL A 20 23.06 19.74 -9.99
N SER A 21 21.93 20.38 -10.30
CA SER A 21 21.93 21.54 -11.22
C SER A 21 20.69 22.43 -11.11
N ALA A 22 20.34 22.97 -9.92
CA ALA A 22 19.32 24.02 -9.86
C ALA A 22 19.32 24.88 -8.58
N LEU A 23 20.44 25.46 -8.14
CA LEU A 23 20.42 26.63 -7.23
C LEU A 23 21.60 27.57 -7.51
N SER A 24 21.63 28.14 -8.72
CA SER A 24 22.39 29.36 -9.02
C SER A 24 21.39 30.49 -9.27
N ALA A 25 20.72 30.92 -8.20
CA ALA A 25 19.96 32.16 -8.21
C ALA A 25 20.86 33.31 -7.72
N CYS A 26 21.09 34.22 -8.65
CA CYS A 26 21.85 35.45 -8.57
C CYS A 26 21.43 36.34 -7.39
N GLY A 27 22.43 36.93 -6.74
CA GLY A 27 22.27 37.99 -5.74
C GLY A 27 23.52 38.85 -5.68
N GLY A 28 24.00 39.32 -6.84
CA GLY A 28 25.10 40.26 -6.92
C GLY A 28 24.64 41.66 -6.51
N SER A 29 25.40 42.29 -5.62
CA SER A 29 25.56 43.75 -5.60
C SER A 29 26.89 44.10 -4.92
N SER A 30 27.86 44.45 -5.76
CA SER A 30 29.10 45.11 -5.36
C SER A 30 28.80 46.55 -5.00
N SER A 31 29.13 47.00 -3.79
CA SER A 31 29.40 48.42 -3.49
C SER A 31 30.16 48.54 -2.17
N ASN A 32 31.37 49.10 -2.27
CA ASN A 32 32.15 49.63 -1.17
C ASN A 32 31.31 50.59 -0.31
N VAL A 33 31.09 50.24 0.97
CA VAL A 33 30.57 51.17 1.98
C VAL A 33 31.51 51.17 3.18
N SER A 34 32.02 52.36 3.47
CA SER A 34 32.79 52.82 4.63
C SER A 34 32.42 52.14 5.97
N PRO A 35 33.34 51.95 6.94
CA PRO A 35 33.05 51.27 8.21
C PRO A 35 32.16 52.15 9.10
N GLY A 36 30.87 52.17 8.80
CA GLY A 36 29.81 52.65 9.68
C GLY A 36 29.26 51.48 10.48
N ASN A 37 29.28 51.62 11.80
CA ASN A 37 28.76 50.66 12.78
C ASN A 37 27.37 50.10 12.38
N ILE A 38 27.31 48.85 11.91
CA ILE A 38 26.05 48.13 11.66
C ILE A 38 25.62 47.51 12.99
N VAL A 39 24.61 48.11 13.63
CA VAL A 39 23.90 47.49 14.75
C VAL A 39 22.98 46.42 14.16
N VAL A 40 23.34 45.15 14.31
CA VAL A 40 22.47 44.01 14.00
C VAL A 40 21.42 43.93 15.13
N PRO A 41 20.12 44.05 14.84
CA PRO A 41 19.08 43.78 15.84
C PRO A 41 19.18 42.32 16.29
N PRO A 42 18.96 42.01 17.58
CA PRO A 42 18.98 40.61 18.02
C PRO A 42 17.94 39.80 17.25
N ASP A 43 18.37 38.62 16.76
CA ASP A 43 17.49 37.68 16.09
C ASP A 43 16.30 37.35 17.00
N GLY A 44 15.10 37.76 16.58
CA GLY A 44 13.86 37.43 17.28
C GLY A 44 13.67 35.90 17.31
N PRO A 45 12.90 35.36 18.26
CA PRO A 45 12.73 33.92 18.39
C PRO A 45 12.13 33.35 17.10
N THR A 46 12.84 32.40 16.50
CA THR A 46 12.36 31.63 15.35
C THR A 46 11.06 30.90 15.74
N PRO A 47 9.95 31.06 15.01
CA PRO A 47 8.73 30.35 15.31
C PRO A 47 8.96 28.84 15.19
N THR A 48 8.63 28.10 16.25
CA THR A 48 8.69 26.63 16.23
C THR A 48 7.58 26.10 15.33
N PRO A 49 7.87 25.24 14.33
CA PRO A 49 6.83 24.67 13.49
C PRO A 49 5.88 23.81 14.32
N THR A 50 4.57 24.04 14.15
CA THR A 50 3.53 23.23 14.77
C THR A 50 3.53 21.82 14.13
N PRO A 51 3.50 20.74 14.92
CA PRO A 51 3.41 19.40 14.37
C PRO A 51 2.11 19.22 13.56
N PRO A 52 2.13 18.39 12.51
CA PRO A 52 0.95 18.10 11.72
C PRO A 52 -0.14 17.45 12.60
N PRO A 53 -1.43 17.68 12.28
CA PRO A 53 -2.51 17.01 12.99
C PRO A 53 -2.39 15.49 12.85
N ASP A 54 -2.73 14.78 13.92
CA ASP A 54 -2.76 13.31 13.93
C ASP A 54 -3.84 12.81 12.96
N PRO A 55 -3.58 11.78 12.12
CA PRO A 55 -4.59 11.24 11.23
C PRO A 55 -5.77 10.72 12.02
N THR A 56 -6.98 11.11 11.63
CA THR A 56 -8.20 10.52 12.20
C THR A 56 -8.25 9.04 11.80
N PRO A 57 -8.44 8.09 12.73
CA PRO A 57 -8.63 6.69 12.40
C PRO A 57 -9.80 6.53 11.43
N PRO A 58 -9.71 5.64 10.43
CA PRO A 58 -10.84 5.36 9.56
C PRO A 58 -12.02 4.85 10.41
N PRO A 59 -13.27 5.19 10.03
CA PRO A 59 -14.44 4.63 10.68
C PRO A 59 -14.35 3.10 10.71
N GLY A 60 -14.64 2.51 11.87
CA GLY A 60 -14.81 1.06 11.97
C GLY A 60 -15.94 0.63 11.03
N GLY A 61 -15.64 -0.21 10.05
CA GLY A 61 -16.66 -0.75 9.15
C GLY A 61 -17.51 -1.80 9.86
N ASP A 62 -18.83 -1.76 9.63
CA ASP A 62 -19.74 -2.78 10.13
C ASP A 62 -19.36 -4.16 9.58
N ILE A 63 -19.42 -5.17 10.46
CA ILE A 63 -19.18 -6.56 10.07
C ILE A 63 -20.51 -7.22 9.72
N THR A 64 -20.63 -7.68 8.48
CA THR A 64 -21.68 -8.57 8.00
C THR A 64 -21.17 -10.00 8.02
N ALA A 65 -21.85 -10.88 8.75
CA ALA A 65 -21.49 -12.28 8.86
C ALA A 65 -21.80 -13.05 7.58
N SER A 66 -20.96 -14.03 7.26
CA SER A 66 -21.20 -14.98 6.16
C SER A 66 -22.14 -16.11 6.61
N VAL A 67 -22.96 -16.59 5.67
CA VAL A 67 -23.82 -17.77 5.83
C VAL A 67 -23.51 -18.73 4.71
N ILE A 68 -22.92 -19.88 5.05
CA ILE A 68 -22.55 -20.92 4.09
C ILE A 68 -23.55 -22.08 4.26
N PRO A 69 -24.40 -22.38 3.25
CA PRO A 69 -25.27 -23.54 3.27
C PRO A 69 -24.50 -24.84 3.47
N ALA A 70 -25.04 -25.76 4.26
CA ALA A 70 -24.40 -27.05 4.53
C ALA A 70 -24.07 -27.85 3.24
N ALA A 71 -24.89 -27.70 2.20
CA ALA A 71 -24.67 -28.31 0.89
C ALA A 71 -23.36 -27.89 0.22
N LEU A 72 -22.80 -26.74 0.61
CA LEU A 72 -21.54 -26.21 0.09
C LEU A 72 -20.35 -26.45 1.03
N GLY A 73 -20.51 -27.14 2.17
CA GLY A 73 -19.44 -27.31 3.15
C GLY A 73 -18.20 -28.06 2.64
N ASN A 74 -18.35 -28.88 1.60
CA ASN A 74 -17.21 -29.56 0.95
C ASN A 74 -16.50 -28.67 -0.09
N ALA A 75 -17.16 -27.61 -0.57
CA ALA A 75 -16.63 -26.70 -1.59
C ALA A 75 -16.23 -25.35 -1.02
N ILE A 76 -16.75 -24.96 0.14
CA ILE A 76 -16.41 -23.71 0.84
C ILE A 76 -15.97 -24.07 2.26
N TYR A 77 -14.67 -23.92 2.53
CA TYR A 77 -14.07 -24.36 3.80
C TYR A 77 -12.99 -23.39 4.29
N ASP A 78 -12.73 -23.42 5.60
CA ASP A 78 -11.65 -22.65 6.22
C ASP A 78 -10.29 -23.14 5.72
N SER A 79 -9.45 -22.24 5.21
CA SER A 79 -8.11 -22.58 4.74
C SER A 79 -7.11 -22.80 5.88
N GLY A 80 -7.46 -22.39 7.10
CA GLY A 80 -6.56 -22.33 8.25
C GLY A 80 -5.60 -21.14 8.23
N GLU A 81 -5.66 -20.28 7.20
CA GLU A 81 -4.83 -19.09 7.06
C GLU A 81 -5.57 -17.82 7.53
N LYS A 82 -4.79 -16.78 7.81
CA LYS A 82 -5.31 -15.43 8.08
C LYS A 82 -4.72 -14.43 7.11
N ALA A 83 -5.56 -13.53 6.62
CA ALA A 83 -5.13 -12.38 5.84
C ALA A 83 -4.36 -11.37 6.72
N PRO A 84 -3.61 -10.41 6.12
CA PRO A 84 -2.85 -9.41 6.88
C PRO A 84 -3.68 -8.55 7.84
N ASN A 85 -4.98 -8.42 7.57
CA ASN A 85 -5.94 -7.72 8.43
C ASN A 85 -6.53 -8.62 9.55
N GLY A 86 -6.00 -9.83 9.73
CA GLY A 86 -6.42 -10.80 10.76
C GLY A 86 -7.66 -11.62 10.42
N LYS A 87 -8.37 -11.33 9.33
CA LYS A 87 -9.56 -12.08 8.90
C LYS A 87 -9.17 -13.49 8.43
N PRO A 88 -9.90 -14.55 8.79
CA PRO A 88 -9.62 -15.88 8.27
C PRO A 88 -9.91 -15.93 6.77
N ILE A 89 -9.19 -16.82 6.09
CA ILE A 89 -9.36 -17.06 4.66
C ILE A 89 -10.19 -18.32 4.48
N TYR A 90 -11.28 -18.22 3.74
CA TYR A 90 -12.07 -19.36 3.29
C TYR A 90 -11.76 -19.63 1.81
N VAL A 91 -11.59 -20.91 1.46
CA VAL A 91 -11.42 -21.35 0.08
C VAL A 91 -12.79 -21.66 -0.50
N ILE A 92 -13.03 -21.21 -1.73
CA ILE A 92 -14.07 -21.71 -2.62
C ILE A 92 -13.37 -22.61 -3.65
N ASP A 93 -13.44 -23.92 -3.45
CA ASP A 93 -12.93 -24.91 -4.39
C ASP A 93 -13.98 -25.16 -5.48
N VAL A 94 -13.71 -24.59 -6.66
CA VAL A 94 -14.59 -24.69 -7.83
C VAL A 94 -14.72 -26.13 -8.31
N THR A 95 -13.72 -26.99 -8.10
CA THR A 95 -13.79 -28.40 -8.54
C THR A 95 -14.76 -29.22 -7.70
N ALA A 96 -15.03 -28.78 -6.47
CA ALA A 96 -15.99 -29.39 -5.55
C ALA A 96 -17.40 -28.79 -5.69
N LEU A 97 -17.60 -27.73 -6.49
CA LEU A 97 -18.91 -27.13 -6.70
C LEU A 97 -19.83 -28.04 -7.54
N PRO A 98 -21.08 -28.26 -7.12
CA PRO A 98 -22.05 -29.01 -7.91
C PRO A 98 -22.22 -28.43 -9.32
N GLY A 99 -21.90 -29.21 -10.35
CA GLY A 99 -21.97 -28.77 -11.75
C GLY A 99 -21.00 -27.64 -12.12
N GLY A 100 -19.99 -27.37 -11.28
CA GLY A 100 -19.03 -26.27 -11.48
C GLY A 100 -19.62 -24.88 -11.19
N ASN A 101 -20.75 -24.82 -10.50
CA ASN A 101 -21.51 -23.59 -10.28
C ASN A 101 -21.77 -23.36 -8.81
N LEU A 102 -21.65 -22.09 -8.41
CA LEU A 102 -22.12 -21.62 -7.13
C LEU A 102 -23.58 -21.19 -7.26
N ASP A 103 -24.47 -21.91 -6.57
CA ASP A 103 -25.86 -21.49 -6.36
C ASP A 103 -25.89 -20.44 -5.23
N PRO A 104 -26.34 -19.21 -5.48
CA PRO A 104 -26.41 -18.17 -4.46
C PRO A 104 -27.60 -18.36 -3.50
N ALA A 105 -28.50 -19.31 -3.72
CA ALA A 105 -29.66 -19.52 -2.85
C ALA A 105 -29.23 -19.85 -1.40
N GLY A 106 -29.51 -18.93 -0.49
CA GLY A 106 -29.15 -19.08 0.93
C GLY A 106 -27.67 -18.87 1.25
N LEU A 107 -26.84 -18.54 0.25
CA LEU A 107 -25.43 -18.18 0.44
C LEU A 107 -25.30 -16.66 0.67
N LEU A 108 -24.74 -16.29 1.81
CA LEU A 108 -24.32 -14.91 2.09
C LEU A 108 -22.80 -14.89 2.25
N LEU A 109 -22.13 -14.17 1.36
CA LEU A 109 -20.71 -13.89 1.50
C LEU A 109 -20.56 -12.50 2.11
N GLY A 110 -20.35 -12.47 3.43
CA GLY A 110 -20.16 -11.26 4.23
C GLY A 110 -18.74 -10.70 4.10
N ASN A 111 -18.41 -9.75 4.97
CA ASN A 111 -17.07 -9.15 5.04
C ASN A 111 -16.30 -9.60 6.29
N ASP A 112 -16.80 -10.58 7.03
CA ASP A 112 -16.14 -11.24 8.15
C ASP A 112 -14.94 -12.10 7.70
N TYR A 113 -15.02 -12.68 6.51
CA TYR A 113 -14.00 -13.54 5.91
C TYR A 113 -13.38 -12.95 4.63
N ILE A 114 -12.22 -13.48 4.26
CA ILE A 114 -11.65 -13.30 2.93
C ILE A 114 -11.88 -14.58 2.13
N PHE A 115 -12.46 -14.48 0.95
CA PHE A 115 -12.70 -15.64 0.09
C PHE A 115 -11.62 -15.75 -0.97
N ARG A 116 -10.95 -16.90 -1.03
CA ARG A 116 -10.01 -17.27 -2.08
C ARG A 116 -10.68 -18.27 -3.00
N ILE A 117 -10.53 -18.08 -4.31
CA ILE A 117 -11.10 -18.99 -5.31
C ILE A 117 -9.97 -19.90 -5.79
N GLU A 118 -10.20 -21.20 -5.74
CA GLU A 118 -9.28 -22.23 -6.21
C GLU A 118 -10.00 -23.18 -7.16
N GLY A 119 -9.25 -23.99 -7.92
CA GLY A 119 -9.85 -25.00 -8.79
C GLY A 119 -10.40 -24.48 -10.12
N GLY A 120 -10.28 -23.18 -10.42
CA GLY A 120 -10.62 -22.60 -11.72
C GLY A 120 -11.40 -21.29 -11.64
N ALA A 121 -12.27 -21.07 -12.63
CA ALA A 121 -13.12 -19.89 -12.69
C ALA A 121 -14.45 -20.13 -11.95
N LEU A 122 -14.81 -19.22 -11.05
CA LEU A 122 -16.10 -19.26 -10.38
C LEU A 122 -17.22 -18.81 -11.32
N ARG A 123 -18.23 -19.67 -11.51
CA ARG A 123 -19.48 -19.32 -12.18
C ARG A 123 -20.61 -19.27 -11.15
N ILE A 124 -21.37 -18.18 -11.15
CA ILE A 124 -22.60 -18.06 -10.34
C ILE A 124 -23.77 -18.37 -11.26
N ALA A 125 -24.62 -19.33 -10.90
CA ALA A 125 -25.89 -19.58 -11.59
C ALA A 125 -27.05 -19.35 -10.65
N ARG A 126 -28.13 -18.74 -11.18
CA ARG A 126 -29.44 -18.79 -10.54
C ARG A 126 -30.23 -19.87 -11.25
N ASN A 127 -30.72 -20.85 -10.49
CA ASN A 127 -31.76 -21.75 -10.98
C ASN A 127 -33.09 -21.00 -11.12
#